data_AF-A0A4U5R6J0-F1
#
_entry.id   AF-A0A4U5R6J0-F1
#
_cell.length_a   1.000
_cell.length_b   1.000
_cell.length_c   1.000
_cell.angle_alpha   90.00
_cell.angle_beta   90.00
_cell.angle_gamma   90.00
#
_symmetry.space_group_name_H-M   'P 1'
#
loop_
_entity.id
_entity.type
_entity.pdbx_description
1 polymer ?
#
loop_
_entity_poly.entity_id
_entity_poly.type
_entity_poly.pdbx_seq_one_letter_code
_entity_poly.pdbx_strand_id
1 'polypeptide(L)'
;MGLTKIKHPSHSQHYLLLKYPQEPYQCNGCMGLGFGPCYECEHEDCCFYLHEECANAAPSTSHPFSKCSLKFHDKAPQEGERYCDACGEDVSGFVYQCKHKNPHDFHPRCLKLPRTLTTEDGLMLELRKKLPSKCLHCGSKETSNRIQGWCYVSSSDQYCYHIACVKDMVMENWRKGYFNEDGNVKASHLALQTFNPGREIVQPSGKSSSKAKKLWSTAKTVIMLIISALFGDPTTLISVLVQQLLSS
;
A
#
# COMPACT_ATOMS: atom_id res chain seq x y z
N MET A 1 -13.63 -3.82 18.88
CA MET A 1 -14.56 -3.00 18.07
C MET A 1 -13.98 -1.59 18.06
N GLY A 2 -13.50 -1.12 16.89
CA GLY A 2 -12.91 0.21 16.77
C GLY A 2 -13.96 1.31 16.94
N LEU A 3 -13.52 2.51 17.32
CA LEU A 3 -14.40 3.68 17.44
C LEU A 3 -14.85 4.10 16.03
N THR A 4 -16.15 4.11 15.78
CA THR A 4 -16.70 4.52 14.47
C THR A 4 -16.72 6.03 14.27
N LYS A 5 -16.47 6.82 15.33
CA LYS A 5 -16.40 8.28 15.32
C LYS A 5 -15.26 8.76 16.22
N ILE A 6 -14.39 9.63 15.71
CA ILE A 6 -13.23 10.16 16.44
C ILE A 6 -13.09 11.67 16.27
N LYS A 7 -12.41 12.32 17.24
CA LYS A 7 -11.88 13.67 17.09
C LYS A 7 -10.38 13.57 16.89
N HIS A 8 -9.86 14.08 15.78
CA HIS A 8 -8.44 13.94 15.43
C HIS A 8 -7.68 15.26 15.59
N PRO A 9 -6.48 15.30 16.20
CA PRO A 9 -5.73 16.54 16.42
C PRO A 9 -5.45 17.33 15.14
N SER A 10 -5.13 16.64 14.05
CA SER A 10 -4.86 17.26 12.74
C SER A 10 -6.12 17.75 12.00
N HIS A 11 -7.31 17.50 12.56
CA HIS A 11 -8.59 17.98 12.03
C HIS A 11 -9.58 18.18 13.18
N SER A 12 -9.28 19.13 14.07
CA SER A 12 -9.98 19.27 15.36
C SER A 12 -11.36 19.93 15.29
N GLN A 13 -11.71 20.55 14.16
CA GLN A 13 -12.96 21.30 14.00
C GLN A 13 -14.16 20.37 13.76
N HIS A 14 -13.94 19.21 13.14
CA HIS A 14 -14.98 18.24 12.84
C HIS A 14 -14.66 16.87 13.42
N TYR A 15 -15.66 16.01 13.50
CA TYR A 15 -15.40 14.60 13.76
C TYR A 15 -15.13 13.84 12.47
N LEU A 16 -14.36 12.75 12.60
CA LEU A 16 -14.15 11.79 11.52
C LEU A 16 -14.93 10.51 11.82
N LEU A 17 -15.57 9.95 10.79
CA LEU A 17 -16.37 8.73 10.83
C LEU A 17 -15.65 7.62 10.06
N LEU A 18 -15.65 6.41 10.60
CA LEU A 18 -15.16 5.24 9.88
C LEU A 18 -16.17 4.89 8.77
N LYS A 19 -15.76 5.07 7.52
CA LYS A 19 -16.57 4.82 6.32
C LYS A 19 -15.85 3.86 5.37
N TYR A 20 -16.61 3.27 4.45
CA TYR A 20 -16.12 2.48 3.34
C TYR A 20 -16.30 3.27 2.04
N PRO A 21 -15.32 4.10 1.65
CA PRO A 21 -15.39 4.85 0.40
C PRO A 21 -15.46 3.89 -0.79
N GLN A 22 -16.24 4.29 -1.80
CA GLN A 22 -16.42 3.53 -3.04
C GLN A 22 -15.33 3.80 -4.06
N GLU A 23 -14.49 4.80 -3.80
CA GLU A 23 -13.36 5.18 -4.64
C GLU A 23 -12.08 5.22 -3.81
N PRO A 24 -10.91 5.04 -4.45
CA PRO A 24 -9.63 5.31 -3.80
C PRO A 24 -9.55 6.75 -3.29
N TYR A 25 -8.85 6.94 -2.18
CA TYR A 25 -8.68 8.23 -1.55
C TYR A 25 -7.21 8.50 -1.24
N GLN A 26 -6.86 9.77 -1.14
CA GLN A 26 -5.57 10.20 -0.61
C GLN A 26 -5.72 10.53 0.88
N CYS A 27 -4.89 9.92 1.72
CA CYS A 27 -4.85 10.21 3.14
C CYS A 27 -4.24 11.61 3.39
N ASN A 28 -4.96 12.52 4.03
CA ASN A 28 -4.47 13.86 4.39
C ASN A 28 -3.41 13.85 5.50
N GLY A 29 -3.18 12.70 6.14
CA GLY A 29 -2.14 12.52 7.14
C GLY A 29 -0.79 12.21 6.49
N CYS A 30 -0.66 11.02 5.91
CA CYS A 30 0.61 10.54 5.34
C CYS A 30 0.78 10.85 3.84
N MET A 31 -0.23 11.42 3.18
CA MET A 31 -0.29 11.67 1.72
C MET A 31 -0.29 10.42 0.84
N GLY A 32 -0.41 9.23 1.44
CA GLY A 32 -0.47 7.96 0.70
C GLY A 32 -1.86 7.64 0.17
N LEU A 33 -1.90 6.86 -0.91
CA LEU A 33 -3.12 6.27 -1.48
C LEU A 33 -3.74 5.24 -0.52
N GLY A 34 -5.07 5.17 -0.47
CA GLY A 34 -5.82 4.18 0.29
C GLY A 34 -7.00 3.61 -0.50
N PHE A 35 -7.30 2.35 -0.21
CA PHE A 35 -8.46 1.57 -0.64
C PHE A 35 -9.19 1.06 0.61
N GLY A 36 -10.48 0.78 0.48
CA GLY A 36 -11.28 0.23 1.58
C GLY A 36 -11.48 1.24 2.73
N PRO A 37 -11.71 0.76 3.97
CA PRO A 37 -12.16 1.60 5.07
C PRO A 37 -11.19 2.73 5.44
N CYS A 38 -11.76 3.87 5.84
CA CYS A 38 -11.02 5.07 6.22
C CYS A 38 -11.81 5.92 7.21
N TYR A 39 -11.13 6.84 7.90
CA TYR A 39 -11.79 7.90 8.65
C TYR A 39 -12.00 9.11 7.76
N GLU A 40 -13.26 9.43 7.47
CA GLU A 40 -13.69 10.54 6.63
C GLU A 40 -14.37 11.61 7.48
N CYS A 41 -14.19 12.89 7.14
CA CYS A 41 -14.94 13.97 7.79
C CYS A 41 -16.45 13.72 7.73
N GLU A 42 -17.16 14.08 8.81
CA GLU A 42 -18.62 14.00 8.83
C GLU A 42 -19.31 15.03 7.92
N HIS A 43 -18.59 16.03 7.42
CA HIS A 43 -19.08 17.08 6.52
C HIS A 43 -18.70 16.77 5.07
N GLU A 44 -19.70 16.71 4.18
CA GLU A 44 -19.53 16.29 2.77
C GLU A 44 -18.67 17.24 1.93
N ASP A 45 -18.69 18.53 2.26
CA ASP A 45 -17.88 19.59 1.65
C ASP A 45 -16.44 19.65 2.19
N CYS A 46 -16.10 18.78 3.15
CA CYS A 46 -14.79 18.69 3.75
C CYS A 46 -14.10 17.38 3.35
N CYS A 47 -13.35 17.41 2.25
CA CYS A 47 -12.60 16.27 1.71
C CYS A 47 -11.37 15.92 2.58
N PHE A 48 -11.59 15.46 3.81
CA PHE A 48 -10.55 15.04 4.74
C PHE A 48 -10.67 13.56 5.07
N TYR A 49 -9.63 12.79 4.71
CA TYR A 49 -9.55 11.35 4.83
C TYR A 49 -8.29 10.95 5.57
N LEU A 50 -8.39 9.96 6.47
CA LEU A 50 -7.24 9.29 7.08
C LEU A 50 -7.34 7.79 6.91
N HIS A 51 -6.22 7.15 6.57
CA HIS A 51 -6.06 5.72 6.81
C HIS A 51 -6.34 5.40 8.28
N GLU A 52 -6.88 4.22 8.57
CA GLU A 52 -7.08 3.77 9.96
C GLU A 52 -5.79 3.81 10.78
N GLU A 53 -4.65 3.44 10.18
CA GLU A 53 -3.34 3.47 10.84
C GLU A 53 -2.84 4.89 11.10
N CYS A 54 -3.26 5.86 10.30
CA CYS A 54 -2.95 7.27 10.48
C CYS A 54 -3.82 7.90 11.57
N ALA A 55 -5.12 7.60 11.55
CA ALA A 55 -6.08 8.07 12.54
C ALA A 55 -5.81 7.53 13.95
N ASN A 56 -5.31 6.29 14.05
CA ASN A 56 -5.03 5.59 15.29
C ASN A 56 -3.53 5.49 15.61
N ALA A 57 -2.73 6.41 15.08
CA ALA A 57 -1.30 6.41 15.31
C ALA A 57 -0.98 6.59 16.80
N ALA A 58 -0.27 5.62 17.38
CA ALA A 58 0.21 5.71 18.75
C ALA A 58 1.37 6.72 18.84
N PRO A 59 1.53 7.47 19.95
CA PRO A 59 2.63 8.43 20.10
C PRO A 59 4.02 7.81 19.92
N SER A 60 4.16 6.52 20.23
CA SER A 60 5.39 5.77 20.01
C SER A 60 5.11 4.30 19.72
N THR A 61 6.01 3.65 18.99
CA THR A 61 5.96 2.23 18.73
C THR A 61 7.35 1.66 18.44
N SER A 62 7.43 0.35 18.26
CA SER A 62 8.63 -0.37 17.84
C SER A 62 8.25 -1.39 16.79
N HIS A 63 9.16 -1.65 15.86
CA HIS A 63 8.97 -2.71 14.88
C HIS A 63 10.20 -3.62 14.90
N PRO A 64 10.08 -4.95 14.76
CA PRO A 64 11.24 -5.85 14.84
C PRO A 64 12.33 -5.57 13.79
N PHE A 65 11.98 -4.89 12.70
CA PHE A 65 12.95 -4.46 11.69
C PHE A 65 13.65 -3.13 12.03
N SER A 66 13.26 -2.47 13.11
CA SER A 66 13.89 -1.28 13.66
C SER A 66 14.44 -1.58 15.06
N LYS A 67 15.72 -1.29 15.31
CA LYS A 67 16.36 -1.49 16.63
C LYS A 67 16.12 -0.32 17.60
N CYS A 68 15.12 0.53 17.34
CA CYS A 68 14.92 1.77 18.07
C CYS A 68 13.45 2.10 18.27
N SER A 69 13.16 2.89 19.31
CA SER A 69 11.83 3.43 19.57
C SER A 69 11.50 4.48 18.52
N LEU A 70 10.40 4.25 17.80
CA LEU A 70 9.87 5.17 16.81
C LEU A 70 8.83 6.07 17.50
N LYS A 71 8.89 7.36 17.22
CA LYS A 71 7.92 8.36 17.69
C LYS A 71 7.10 8.86 16.52
N PHE A 72 5.81 9.05 16.76
CA PHE A 72 4.93 9.61 15.77
C PHE A 72 5.09 11.13 15.68
N HIS A 73 5.11 11.63 14.45
CA HIS A 73 5.11 13.04 14.10
C HIS A 73 4.03 13.27 13.04
N ASP A 74 3.26 14.35 13.20
CA ASP A 74 2.15 14.73 12.34
C ASP A 74 2.59 15.57 11.12
N LYS A 75 3.89 15.76 10.95
CA LYS A 75 4.51 16.49 9.85
C LYS A 75 5.73 15.73 9.36
N ALA A 76 6.03 15.89 8.07
CA ALA A 76 7.26 15.39 7.48
C ALA A 76 8.49 15.98 8.22
N PRO A 77 9.63 15.27 8.26
CA PRO A 77 10.86 15.84 8.78
C PRO A 77 11.25 17.08 7.97
N GLN A 78 11.73 18.13 8.64
CA GLN A 78 11.97 19.44 8.01
C GLN A 78 13.25 19.50 7.16
N GLU A 79 14.15 18.52 7.29
CA GLU A 79 15.47 18.55 6.66
C GLU A 79 15.61 17.47 5.57
N GLY A 80 15.69 17.93 4.32
CA GLY A 80 16.02 17.10 3.17
C GLY A 80 14.90 16.16 2.71
N GLU A 81 15.16 15.46 1.60
CA GLU A 81 14.30 14.39 1.13
C GLU A 81 14.40 13.20 2.07
N ARG A 82 13.25 12.73 2.56
CA ARG A 82 13.15 11.62 3.50
C ARG A 82 12.26 10.55 2.90
N TYR A 83 12.73 9.32 2.99
CA TYR A 83 12.06 8.18 2.40
C TYR A 83 11.72 7.15 3.46
N CYS A 84 10.61 6.46 3.27
CA CYS A 84 10.17 5.40 4.15
C CYS A 84 11.09 4.18 3.99
N ASP A 85 11.75 3.75 5.06
CA ASP A 85 12.66 2.60 5.07
C ASP A 85 11.96 1.26 4.74
N ALA A 86 10.62 1.22 4.77
CA ALA A 86 9.84 0.04 4.41
C ALA A 86 9.43 -0.01 2.93
N CYS A 87 9.03 1.12 2.32
CA CYS A 87 8.52 1.12 0.95
C CYS A 87 9.35 1.92 -0.05
N GLY A 88 10.30 2.74 0.40
CA GLY A 88 11.15 3.56 -0.45
C GLY A 88 10.50 4.83 -1.01
N GLU A 89 9.23 5.10 -0.71
CA GLU A 89 8.53 6.32 -1.13
C GLU A 89 8.78 7.49 -0.18
N ASP A 90 8.53 8.70 -0.67
CA ASP A 90 8.64 9.96 0.06
C ASP A 90 7.77 10.00 1.32
N VAL A 91 8.31 10.64 2.35
CA VAL A 91 7.60 10.91 3.61
C VAL A 91 7.15 12.37 3.61
N SER A 92 5.92 12.61 3.16
CA SER A 92 5.37 13.95 2.94
C SER A 92 4.38 14.42 4.03
N GLY A 93 4.27 13.68 5.13
CA GLY A 93 3.32 13.99 6.21
C GLY A 93 3.56 13.12 7.44
N PHE A 94 2.50 12.50 7.95
CA PHE A 94 2.53 11.64 9.13
C PHE A 94 3.62 10.57 9.01
N VAL A 95 4.48 10.50 10.03
CA VAL A 95 5.68 9.67 10.03
C VAL A 95 5.97 9.12 11.42
N TYR A 96 6.49 7.90 11.46
CA TYR A 96 7.20 7.37 12.60
C TYR A 96 8.70 7.50 12.39
N GLN A 97 9.38 8.24 13.27
CA GLN A 97 10.80 8.53 13.19
C GLN A 97 11.54 8.13 14.46
N CYS A 98 12.79 7.69 14.36
CA CYS A 98 13.66 7.49 15.52
C CYS A 98 14.64 8.65 15.73
N LYS A 99 15.07 8.86 16.98
CA LYS A 99 16.04 9.90 17.32
C LYS A 99 17.48 9.38 17.22
N HIS A 100 17.97 9.16 16.00
CA HIS A 100 19.37 8.77 15.74
C HIS A 100 20.01 9.69 14.71
N LYS A 101 21.36 9.68 14.62
CA LYS A 101 22.12 10.43 13.60
C LYS A 101 21.67 10.10 12.17
N ASN A 102 21.31 8.83 11.94
CA ASN A 102 20.65 8.38 10.72
C ASN A 102 19.24 7.89 11.14
N PRO A 103 18.22 8.76 11.10
CA PRO A 103 16.87 8.38 11.49
C PRO A 103 16.32 7.36 10.50
N HIS A 104 15.56 6.39 11.01
CA HIS A 104 14.66 5.59 10.19
C HIS A 104 13.29 6.25 10.20
N ASP A 105 12.68 6.34 9.02
CA ASP A 105 11.34 6.87 8.83
C ASP A 105 10.41 5.80 8.27
N PHE A 106 9.18 5.78 8.79
CA PHE A 106 8.15 4.88 8.31
C PHE A 106 6.82 5.60 8.21
N HIS A 107 6.11 5.41 7.10
CA HIS A 107 4.69 5.74 7.07
C HIS A 107 3.94 4.89 8.13
N PRO A 108 2.91 5.44 8.81
CA PRO A 108 2.12 4.69 9.80
C PRO A 108 1.63 3.34 9.28
N ARG A 109 1.12 3.29 8.05
CA ARG A 109 0.64 2.05 7.43
C ARG A 109 1.76 1.06 7.11
N CYS A 110 2.87 1.52 6.53
CA CYS A 110 4.01 0.64 6.24
C CYS A 110 4.54 -0.04 7.51
N LEU A 111 4.53 0.66 8.64
CA LEU A 111 4.97 0.12 9.93
C LEU A 111 4.02 -0.93 10.51
N LYS A 112 2.75 -0.90 10.09
CA LYS A 112 1.69 -1.83 10.51
C LYS A 112 1.50 -3.01 9.57
N LEU A 113 2.34 -3.14 8.54
CA LEU A 113 2.25 -4.24 7.60
C LEU A 113 2.29 -5.61 8.30
N PRO A 114 1.39 -6.54 7.93
CA PRO A 114 1.37 -7.86 8.51
C PRO A 114 2.70 -8.59 8.31
N ARG A 115 3.16 -9.27 9.35
CA ARG A 115 4.40 -10.07 9.30
C ARG A 115 4.25 -11.28 8.38
N THR A 116 3.04 -11.78 8.27
CA THR A 116 2.67 -12.92 7.43
C THR A 116 1.37 -12.60 6.71
N LEU A 117 1.29 -12.96 5.44
CA LEU A 117 0.08 -12.97 4.64
C LEU A 117 -0.17 -14.41 4.19
N THR A 118 -1.43 -14.85 4.16
CA THR A 118 -1.79 -16.20 3.75
C THR A 118 -2.88 -16.13 2.71
N THR A 119 -2.68 -16.78 1.56
CA THR A 119 -3.73 -16.93 0.54
C THR A 119 -4.78 -17.94 1.00
N GLU A 120 -5.97 -17.92 0.40
CA GLU A 120 -7.01 -18.92 0.67
C GLU A 120 -6.52 -20.37 0.46
N ASP A 121 -5.64 -20.58 -0.54
CA ASP A 121 -5.03 -21.89 -0.83
C ASP A 121 -3.88 -22.28 0.14
N GLY A 122 -3.64 -21.52 1.21
CA GLY A 122 -2.63 -21.82 2.23
C GLY A 122 -1.18 -21.42 1.89
N LEU A 123 -0.93 -20.74 0.77
CA LEU A 123 0.39 -20.18 0.47
C LEU A 123 0.69 -19.01 1.43
N MET A 124 1.81 -19.09 2.14
CA MET A 124 2.23 -18.06 3.10
C MET A 124 3.35 -17.19 2.53
N LEU A 125 3.22 -15.88 2.75
CA LEU A 125 4.22 -14.85 2.44
C LEU A 125 4.69 -14.23 3.75
N GLU A 126 6.01 -14.10 3.91
CA GLU A 126 6.63 -13.47 5.07
C GLU A 126 7.21 -12.11 4.69
N LEU A 127 7.00 -11.13 5.57
CA LEU A 127 7.63 -9.82 5.47
C LEU A 127 9.10 -9.94 5.87
N ARG A 128 10.02 -9.49 5.01
CA ARG A 128 11.47 -9.54 5.21
C ARG A 128 12.11 -8.19 4.87
N LYS A 129 13.33 -7.97 5.38
CA LYS A 129 14.14 -6.77 5.07
C LYS A 129 14.80 -6.81 3.70
N LYS A 130 15.07 -8.01 3.19
CA LYS A 130 15.80 -8.24 1.94
C LYS A 130 15.31 -9.52 1.28
N LEU A 131 15.31 -9.53 -0.04
CA LEU A 131 14.92 -10.69 -0.82
C LEU A 131 16.02 -11.77 -0.81
N PRO A 132 15.66 -13.06 -0.67
CA PRO A 132 16.60 -14.16 -0.85
C PRO A 132 16.89 -14.43 -2.34
N SER A 133 15.89 -14.24 -3.20
CA SER A 133 15.92 -14.46 -4.65
C SER A 133 15.51 -13.20 -5.43
N LYS A 134 15.47 -13.25 -6.76
CA LYS A 134 15.12 -12.08 -7.59
C LYS A 134 13.65 -11.73 -7.42
N CYS A 135 13.35 -10.44 -7.38
CA CYS A 135 11.98 -9.95 -7.45
C CYS A 135 11.34 -10.37 -8.78
N LEU A 136 10.11 -10.88 -8.75
CA LEU A 136 9.39 -11.30 -9.94
C LEU A 136 8.95 -10.11 -10.83
N HIS A 137 8.89 -8.90 -10.26
CA HIS A 137 8.54 -7.69 -11.00
C HIS A 137 9.77 -7.05 -11.68
N CYS A 138 10.82 -6.69 -10.91
CA CYS A 138 11.97 -5.98 -11.46
C CYS A 138 13.14 -6.89 -11.88
N GLY A 139 13.09 -8.19 -11.58
CA GLY A 139 14.15 -9.15 -11.91
C GLY A 139 15.45 -8.98 -11.09
N SER A 140 15.45 -8.13 -10.06
CA SER A 140 16.62 -7.80 -9.22
C SER A 140 16.42 -8.21 -7.76
N LYS A 141 17.53 -8.41 -7.02
CA LYS A 141 17.50 -8.58 -5.56
C LYS A 141 17.49 -7.24 -4.84
N GLU A 142 18.24 -6.26 -5.35
CA GLU A 142 18.22 -4.88 -4.89
C GLU A 142 17.13 -4.06 -5.60
N THR A 143 16.59 -3.07 -4.91
CA THR A 143 15.80 -1.99 -5.50
C THR A 143 16.72 -1.00 -6.22
N SER A 144 16.26 -0.42 -7.33
CA SER A 144 17.02 0.57 -8.13
C SER A 144 17.34 1.85 -7.37
N ASN A 145 16.59 2.16 -6.31
CA ASN A 145 16.54 3.51 -5.72
C ASN A 145 17.45 3.67 -4.49
N ARG A 146 18.47 2.82 -4.30
CA ARG A 146 19.42 2.79 -3.16
C ARG A 146 18.81 2.56 -1.76
N ILE A 147 17.50 2.73 -1.57
CA ILE A 147 16.77 2.43 -0.32
C ILE A 147 16.42 0.96 -0.31
N GLN A 148 17.02 0.20 0.61
CA GLN A 148 16.66 -1.19 0.89
C GLN A 148 15.29 -1.25 1.60
N GLY A 149 14.21 -1.09 0.83
CA GLY A 149 12.85 -1.31 1.28
C GLY A 149 12.59 -2.77 1.68
N TRP A 150 11.49 -3.01 2.38
CA TRP A 150 11.06 -4.35 2.76
C TRP A 150 10.45 -5.10 1.56
N CYS A 151 10.20 -6.38 1.77
CA CYS A 151 9.71 -7.29 0.75
C CYS A 151 8.82 -8.39 1.34
N TYR A 152 7.94 -8.94 0.53
CA TYR A 152 7.22 -10.18 0.83
C TYR A 152 7.83 -11.35 0.07
N VAL A 153 7.97 -12.47 0.76
CA VAL A 153 8.65 -13.68 0.28
C VAL A 153 7.82 -14.90 0.64
N SER A 154 7.49 -15.75 -0.34
CA SER A 154 6.81 -17.02 -0.04
C SER A 154 7.71 -17.99 0.69
N SER A 155 7.14 -18.91 1.47
CA SER A 155 7.89 -19.99 2.14
C SER A 155 8.77 -20.84 1.20
N SER A 156 8.41 -20.94 -0.08
CA SER A 156 9.17 -21.63 -1.12
C SER A 156 10.18 -20.75 -1.88
N ASP A 157 10.34 -19.47 -1.50
CA ASP A 157 11.11 -18.43 -2.19
C ASP A 157 10.76 -18.21 -3.68
N GLN A 158 9.65 -18.81 -4.16
CA GLN A 158 9.18 -18.69 -5.55
C GLN A 158 8.50 -17.36 -5.84
N TYR A 159 7.84 -16.76 -4.84
CA TYR A 159 7.15 -15.48 -4.98
C TYR A 159 7.86 -14.45 -4.12
N CYS A 160 8.65 -13.61 -4.77
CA CYS A 160 9.47 -12.60 -4.15
C CYS A 160 9.11 -11.24 -4.76
N TYR A 161 8.68 -10.29 -3.92
CA TYR A 161 8.30 -8.95 -4.34
C TYR A 161 8.84 -7.90 -3.37
N HIS A 162 9.52 -6.90 -3.91
CA HIS A 162 9.76 -5.67 -3.15
C HIS A 162 8.43 -4.95 -2.91
N ILE A 163 8.27 -4.37 -1.73
CA ILE A 163 7.11 -3.50 -1.46
C ILE A 163 7.08 -2.33 -2.43
N ALA A 164 8.24 -1.69 -2.67
CA ALA A 164 8.39 -0.60 -3.62
C ALA A 164 7.85 -0.99 -4.99
N CYS A 165 8.27 -2.14 -5.52
CA CYS A 165 7.78 -2.63 -6.81
C CYS A 165 6.25 -2.78 -6.83
N VAL A 166 5.65 -3.45 -5.84
CA VAL A 166 4.17 -3.61 -5.83
C VAL A 166 3.46 -2.27 -5.71
N LYS A 167 4.04 -1.30 -4.98
CA LYS A 167 3.49 0.05 -4.95
C LYS A 167 3.57 0.74 -6.30
N ASP A 168 4.72 0.67 -6.98
CA ASP A 168 4.92 1.25 -8.31
C ASP A 168 3.92 0.67 -9.32
N MET A 169 3.68 -0.65 -9.28
CA MET A 169 2.65 -1.32 -10.09
C MET A 169 1.28 -0.65 -9.93
N VAL A 170 0.87 -0.36 -8.70
CA VAL A 170 -0.44 0.27 -8.42
C VAL A 170 -0.43 1.74 -8.80
N MET A 171 0.62 2.49 -8.43
CA MET A 171 0.70 3.93 -8.65
C MET A 171 0.79 4.30 -10.14
N GLU A 172 1.50 3.52 -10.95
CA GLU A 172 1.52 3.70 -12.40
C GLU A 172 0.15 3.45 -13.02
N ASN A 173 -0.54 2.38 -12.63
CA ASN A 173 -1.85 2.07 -13.17
C ASN A 173 -2.92 3.05 -12.69
N TRP A 174 -2.84 3.49 -11.43
CA TRP A 174 -3.66 4.57 -10.89
C TRP A 174 -3.46 5.87 -11.67
N ARG A 175 -2.22 6.31 -11.89
CA ARG A 175 -1.91 7.52 -12.67
C ARG A 175 -2.40 7.41 -14.12
N LYS A 176 -2.18 6.28 -14.78
CA LYS A 176 -2.65 6.02 -16.16
C LYS A 176 -4.18 5.94 -16.27
N GLY A 177 -4.86 5.56 -15.19
CA GLY A 177 -6.32 5.55 -15.14
C GLY A 177 -6.94 6.91 -14.82
N TYR A 178 -6.29 7.72 -13.98
CA TYR A 178 -6.82 9.00 -13.49
C TYR A 178 -6.45 10.21 -14.37
N PHE A 179 -5.33 10.16 -15.10
CA PHE A 179 -4.89 11.24 -16.00
C PHE A 179 -4.82 10.76 -17.45
N ASN A 180 -5.31 11.55 -18.40
CA ASN A 180 -5.04 11.36 -19.83
C ASN A 180 -3.56 11.66 -20.15
N GLU A 181 -3.08 11.22 -21.33
CA GLU A 181 -1.75 11.61 -21.87
C GLU A 181 -1.59 13.14 -21.98
N ASP A 182 -2.71 13.88 -22.01
CA ASP A 182 -2.79 15.34 -22.05
C ASP A 182 -2.97 16.01 -20.65
N GLY A 183 -2.92 15.25 -19.55
CA GLY A 183 -2.99 15.78 -18.18
C GLY A 183 -4.40 16.07 -17.62
N ASN A 184 -5.47 15.81 -18.39
CA ASN A 184 -6.86 15.98 -17.93
C ASN A 184 -7.35 14.81 -17.07
N VAL A 185 -8.20 15.11 -16.06
CA VAL A 185 -8.77 14.15 -15.11
C VAL A 185 -9.80 13.25 -15.79
N LYS A 186 -9.60 11.93 -15.75
CA LYS A 186 -10.62 10.91 -16.04
C LYS A 186 -11.25 10.47 -14.72
N ALA A 187 -12.57 10.56 -14.62
CA ALA A 187 -13.32 9.82 -13.60
C ALA A 187 -13.15 8.32 -13.89
N SER A 188 -12.31 7.62 -13.13
CA SER A 188 -11.98 6.22 -13.42
C SER A 188 -12.12 5.32 -12.21
N HIS A 189 -13.38 5.07 -11.87
CA HIS A 189 -13.77 3.93 -11.05
C HIS A 189 -13.26 2.57 -11.61
N LEU A 190 -12.77 2.53 -12.86
CA LEU A 190 -12.27 1.35 -13.60
C LEU A 190 -10.74 1.17 -13.63
N ALA A 191 -9.91 2.09 -13.12
CA ALA A 191 -8.44 1.99 -13.25
C ALA A 191 -7.85 0.74 -12.58
N LEU A 192 -8.42 0.31 -11.44
CA LEU A 192 -8.06 -0.93 -10.77
C LEU A 192 -8.73 -2.17 -11.39
N GLN A 193 -9.82 -2.01 -12.15
CA GLN A 193 -10.47 -3.13 -12.86
C GLN A 193 -9.63 -3.64 -14.03
N THR A 194 -8.86 -2.75 -14.67
CA THR A 194 -7.92 -3.11 -15.75
C THR A 194 -6.55 -3.53 -15.24
N PHE A 195 -6.30 -3.41 -13.92
CA PHE A 195 -5.06 -3.84 -13.30
C PHE A 195 -4.88 -5.34 -13.48
N ASN A 196 -3.95 -5.70 -14.36
CA ASN A 196 -3.58 -7.08 -14.62
C ASN A 196 -2.14 -7.28 -14.16
N PRO A 197 -1.92 -7.77 -12.92
CA PRO A 197 -0.59 -8.03 -12.37
C PRO A 197 0.28 -8.91 -13.28
N GLY A 198 -0.38 -9.71 -14.12
CA GLY A 198 0.24 -10.63 -15.04
C GLY A 198 1.07 -10.01 -16.17
N ARG A 199 0.86 -8.74 -16.52
CA ARG A 199 1.66 -8.04 -17.54
C ARG A 199 2.97 -7.47 -16.99
N GLU A 200 3.08 -7.37 -15.67
CA GLU A 200 4.18 -6.69 -14.98
C GLU A 200 5.15 -7.67 -14.30
N ILE A 201 5.03 -8.97 -14.60
CA ILE A 201 5.95 -10.01 -14.13
C ILE A 201 6.92 -10.36 -15.26
N VAL A 202 8.22 -10.39 -14.97
CA VAL A 202 9.24 -10.79 -15.95
C VAL A 202 9.08 -12.29 -16.26
N GLN A 203 8.78 -12.62 -17.53
CA GLN A 203 8.64 -14.00 -17.96
C GLN A 203 10.01 -14.68 -18.14
N PRO A 204 10.17 -15.97 -17.74
CA PRO A 204 11.14 -16.84 -18.38
C PRO A 204 10.68 -17.09 -19.82
N SER A 205 11.55 -16.81 -20.79
CA SER A 205 11.26 -17.04 -22.21
C SER A 205 10.97 -18.52 -22.48
N GLY A 206 9.77 -18.83 -22.99
CA GLY A 206 9.49 -20.06 -23.72
C GLY A 206 8.57 -21.09 -23.05
N LYS A 207 7.50 -21.44 -23.78
CA LYS A 207 6.60 -22.61 -23.68
C LYS A 207 5.40 -22.51 -22.72
N SER A 208 4.22 -22.45 -23.36
CA SER A 208 2.90 -22.70 -22.78
C SER A 208 2.84 -24.12 -22.19
N SER A 209 2.86 -24.21 -20.86
CA SER A 209 2.53 -25.42 -20.12
C SER A 209 1.46 -25.09 -19.08
N SER A 210 0.63 -26.08 -18.72
CA SER A 210 -0.38 -25.94 -17.65
C SER A 210 0.23 -25.46 -16.32
N LYS A 211 1.50 -25.79 -16.08
CA LYS A 211 2.29 -25.35 -14.92
C LYS A 211 2.55 -23.85 -14.93
N ALA A 212 2.84 -23.26 -16.09
CA ALA A 212 3.05 -21.81 -16.23
C ALA A 212 1.76 -21.02 -15.97
N LYS A 213 0.61 -21.52 -16.46
CA LYS A 213 -0.71 -20.91 -16.19
C LYS A 213 -1.06 -20.93 -14.70
N LYS A 214 -0.79 -22.05 -14.01
CA LYS A 214 -1.01 -22.16 -12.56
C LYS A 214 -0.10 -21.20 -11.78
N LEU A 215 1.19 -21.14 -12.12
CA LEU A 215 2.15 -20.22 -11.49
C LEU A 215 1.69 -18.76 -11.60
N TRP A 216 1.19 -18.37 -12.78
CA TRP A 216 0.68 -17.03 -13.06
C TRP A 216 -0.58 -16.70 -12.26
N SER A 217 -1.54 -17.63 -12.19
CA SER A 217 -2.75 -17.45 -11.40
C SER A 217 -2.41 -17.21 -9.93
N THR A 218 -1.48 -18.00 -9.38
CA THR A 218 -1.02 -17.83 -7.99
C THR A 218 -0.27 -16.50 -7.80
N ALA A 219 0.57 -16.10 -8.75
CA ALA A 219 1.26 -14.81 -8.69
C ALA A 219 0.28 -13.62 -8.64
N LYS A 220 -0.82 -13.69 -9.40
CA LYS A 220 -1.90 -12.69 -9.36
C LYS A 220 -2.50 -12.60 -7.96
N THR A 221 -2.85 -13.73 -7.35
CA THR A 221 -3.39 -13.78 -5.98
C THR A 221 -2.41 -13.21 -4.96
N VAL A 222 -1.13 -13.57 -5.06
CA VAL A 222 -0.07 -13.05 -4.20
C VAL A 222 0.05 -11.53 -4.31
N ILE A 223 0.08 -10.99 -5.52
CA ILE A 223 0.20 -9.53 -5.72
C ILE A 223 -1.02 -8.82 -5.15
N MET A 224 -2.24 -9.32 -5.42
CA MET A 224 -3.46 -8.73 -4.86
C MET A 224 -3.46 -8.73 -3.33
N LEU A 225 -2.98 -9.81 -2.71
CA LEU A 225 -2.87 -9.90 -1.26
C LEU A 225 -1.87 -8.87 -0.68
N ILE A 226 -0.75 -8.64 -1.37
CA ILE A 226 0.22 -7.60 -0.99
C ILE A 226 -0.39 -6.20 -1.20
N ILE A 227 -1.15 -5.97 -2.28
CA ILE A 227 -1.85 -4.71 -2.52
C ILE A 227 -2.85 -4.42 -1.40
N SER A 228 -3.66 -5.40 -1.01
CA SER A 228 -4.60 -5.26 0.10
C SER A 228 -3.89 -4.89 1.40
N ALA A 229 -2.70 -5.46 1.66
CA ALA A 229 -1.91 -5.11 2.83
C ALA A 229 -1.32 -3.67 2.76
N LEU A 230 -0.93 -3.20 1.57
CA LEU A 230 -0.28 -1.91 1.38
C LEU A 230 -1.26 -0.74 1.33
N PHE A 231 -2.42 -0.95 0.71
CA PHE A 231 -3.37 0.10 0.39
C PHE A 231 -4.73 -0.10 1.09
N GLY A 232 -5.02 -1.26 1.65
CA GLY A 232 -6.35 -1.66 2.09
C GLY A 232 -7.06 -2.51 1.04
N ASP A 233 -8.09 -3.25 1.43
CA ASP A 233 -8.77 -4.20 0.54
C ASP A 233 -9.51 -3.48 -0.61
N PRO A 234 -9.10 -3.66 -1.87
CA PRO A 234 -9.79 -3.07 -3.01
C PRO A 234 -11.02 -3.87 -3.43
N THR A 235 -11.29 -5.05 -2.85
CA THR A 235 -12.36 -5.96 -3.29
C THR A 235 -13.74 -5.34 -3.12
N THR A 236 -13.95 -4.50 -2.09
CA THR A 236 -15.21 -3.76 -1.92
C THR A 236 -15.46 -2.77 -3.07
N LEU A 237 -14.39 -2.14 -3.58
CA LEU A 237 -14.46 -1.26 -4.76
C LEU A 237 -14.90 -2.06 -5.98
N ILE A 238 -14.40 -3.29 -6.14
CA ILE A 238 -14.75 -4.18 -7.26
C ILE A 238 -16.21 -4.67 -7.13
N SER A 239 -16.67 -5.04 -5.93
CA SER A 239 -18.00 -5.62 -5.73
C SER A 239 -19.15 -4.60 -5.86
N VAL A 240 -18.98 -3.37 -5.37
CA VAL A 240 -20.05 -2.35 -5.44
C VAL A 240 -20.27 -1.88 -6.88
N LEU A 241 -19.20 -1.83 -7.67
CA LEU A 241 -19.26 -1.54 -9.11
C LEU A 241 -20.00 -2.58 -9.93
N VAL A 242 -19.75 -3.87 -9.64
CA VAL A 242 -20.44 -4.97 -10.33
C VAL A 242 -21.93 -4.92 -10.03
N GLN A 243 -22.33 -4.56 -8.81
CA GLN A 243 -23.73 -4.37 -8.46
C GLN A 243 -24.36 -3.18 -9.19
N GLN A 244 -23.68 -2.03 -9.29
CA GLN A 244 -24.18 -0.85 -10.01
C GLN A 244 -24.37 -1.10 -11.52
N LEU A 245 -23.46 -1.86 -12.14
CA LEU A 245 -23.56 -2.26 -13.56
C LEU A 245 -24.70 -3.25 -13.83
N LEU A 246 -25.02 -4.11 -12.86
CA LEU A 246 -26.12 -5.08 -12.98
C LEU A 246 -27.51 -4.48 -12.66
N SER A 247 -27.54 -3.31 -12.03
CA SER A 247 -28.76 -2.54 -11.73
C SER A 247 -29.05 -1.40 -12.72
N SER A 248 -28.24 -1.25 -13.77
CA SER A 248 -28.38 -0.26 -14.85
C SER A 248 -28.99 -0.85 -16.11
#